data_AF-A0A958JU23-F1
#
_entry.id   AF-A0A958JU23-F1
#
_cell.length_a   1.000
_cell.length_b   1.000
_cell.length_c   1.000
_cell.angle_alpha   90.00
_cell.angle_beta   90.00
_cell.angle_gamma   90.00
#
_symmetry.space_group_name_H-M   'P 1'
#
loop_
_entity.id
_entity.type
_entity.pdbx_description
1 polymer ?
#
loop_
_entity_poly.entity_id
_entity_poly.type
_entity_poly.pdbx_seq_one_letter_code
_entity_poly.pdbx_strand_id
1 'polypeptide(L)' 'MNARSVSFAGKRIYIGLDVHRSFFVATCLCDGAVVKRCRMPARAEAVITLISKYFPDSKVKTCYEAGYSGFWLHRELEKA' A
#
# COMPACT_ATOMS: atom_id res chain seq x y z
N MET A 1 5.84 23.64 -13.56
CA MET A 1 4.75 22.70 -13.91
C MET A 1 3.91 22.48 -12.66
N ASN A 2 2.67 22.97 -12.60
CA ASN A 2 1.80 22.76 -11.44
C ASN A 2 1.30 21.30 -11.45
N ALA A 3 1.92 20.44 -10.65
CA ALA A 3 1.38 19.11 -10.39
C ALA A 3 0.12 19.28 -9.53
N ARG A 4 -1.06 19.14 -10.14
CA ARG A 4 -2.31 18.98 -9.38
C ARG A 4 -2.15 17.75 -8.49
N SER A 5 -2.13 17.95 -7.17
CA SER A 5 -2.19 16.86 -6.21
C SER A 5 -3.56 16.19 -6.34
N VAL A 6 -3.57 14.95 -6.79
CA VAL A 6 -4.79 14.12 -6.77
C VAL A 6 -5.03 13.71 -5.33
N SER A 7 -6.16 14.13 -4.75
CA SER A 7 -6.57 13.72 -3.41
C SER A 7 -7.35 12.40 -3.46
N PHE A 8 -7.08 11.54 -2.49
CA PHE A 8 -7.79 10.28 -2.26
C PHE A 8 -8.53 10.27 -0.91
N ALA A 9 -8.66 11.44 -0.27
CA ALA A 9 -9.33 11.59 1.02
C ALA A 9 -10.77 11.05 0.96
N GLY A 10 -11.17 10.29 1.98
CA GLY A 10 -12.49 9.66 2.07
C GLY A 10 -12.71 8.48 1.11
N LYS A 11 -11.83 8.26 0.13
CA LYS A 11 -11.93 7.13 -0.80
C LYS A 11 -11.40 5.84 -0.18
N ARG A 12 -11.80 4.71 -0.77
CA ARG A 12 -11.29 3.40 -0.40
C ARG A 12 -10.18 2.98 -1.36
N ILE A 13 -9.02 2.68 -0.81
CA ILE A 13 -7.86 2.21 -1.58
C ILE A 13 -7.65 0.73 -1.31
N TYR A 14 -7.58 -0.08 -2.36
CA TYR A 14 -7.23 -1.49 -2.28
C TYR A 14 -5.78 -1.65 -2.73
N ILE A 15 -4.94 -2.27 -1.92
CA ILE A 15 -3.52 -2.47 -2.22
C ILE A 15 -3.23 -3.97 -2.27
N GLY A 16 -2.98 -4.47 -3.47
CA GLY A 16 -2.38 -5.78 -3.66
C GLY A 16 -0.88 -5.69 -3.48
N LEU A 17 -0.33 -6.52 -2.59
CA LEU A 17 1.10 -6.60 -2.31
C LEU A 17 1.62 -7.97 -2.74
N ASP A 18 2.55 -7.94 -3.69
CA ASP A 18 3.41 -9.08 -3.99
C ASP A 18 4.63 -9.02 -3.07
N VAL A 19 4.75 -10.03 -2.20
CA VAL A 19 5.69 -10.08 -1.07
C VAL A 19 6.86 -10.98 -1.44
N HIS A 20 7.99 -10.37 -1.79
CA HIS A 20 9.25 -11.07 -2.02
C HIS A 20 10.20 -10.88 -0.83
N ARG A 21 11.20 -11.77 -0.71
CA ARG A 21 12.19 -11.77 0.40
C ARG A 21 12.90 -10.42 0.59
N SER A 22 13.17 -9.70 -0.50
CA SER A 22 13.99 -8.48 -0.49
C SER A 22 13.23 -7.20 -0.88
N PHE A 23 12.06 -7.32 -1.50
CA PHE A 23 11.25 -6.18 -1.91
C PHE A 23 9.77 -6.55 -1.93
N PHE A 24 8.90 -5.55 -1.84
CA PHE A 24 7.48 -5.69 -2.12
C PHE A 24 7.13 -4.93 -3.39
N VAL A 25 6.14 -5.41 -4.13
CA VAL A 25 5.50 -4.66 -5.22
C VAL A 25 4.06 -4.38 -4.83
N ALA A 26 3.70 -3.10 -4.81
CA ALA A 26 2.34 -2.66 -4.51
C ALA A 26 1.62 -2.26 -5.80
N THR A 27 0.39 -2.72 -5.97
CA THR A 27 -0.58 -2.17 -6.91
C THR A 27 -1.75 -1.59 -6.13
N CYS A 28 -1.95 -0.28 -6.23
CA CYS A 28 -3.01 0.45 -5.54
C CYS A 28 -4.15 0.77 -6.50
N LEU A 29 -5.36 0.40 -6.09
CA LEU A 29 -6.60 0.56 -6.84
C LEU A 29 -7.54 1.50 -6.10
N CYS A 30 -8.19 2.40 -6.84
CA CYS A 30 -9.27 3.26 -6.37
C CYS A 30 -10.34 3.30 -7.45
N ASP A 31 -11.61 3.07 -7.09
CA ASP A 31 -12.74 3.11 -8.03
C ASP A 31 -12.53 2.25 -9.29
N GLY A 32 -11.91 1.08 -9.14
CA GLY A 32 -11.61 0.16 -10.24
C GLY A 32 -10.39 0.54 -11.10
N ALA A 33 -9.79 1.70 -10.88
CA ALA A 33 -8.61 2.16 -11.61
C ALA A 33 -7.32 1.96 -10.81
N VAL A 34 -6.24 1.58 -11.51
CA VAL A 34 -4.90 1.56 -10.90
C VAL A 34 -4.40 2.99 -10.77
N VAL A 35 -4.24 3.46 -9.54
CA VAL A 35 -3.80 4.82 -9.24
C VAL A 35 -2.31 4.89 -8.90
N LYS A 36 -1.71 3.76 -8.52
CA LYS A 36 -0.28 3.68 -8.25
C LYS A 36 0.24 2.26 -8.41
N ARG A 37 1.46 2.15 -8.92
CA ARG A 37 2.30 0.95 -8.79
C ARG A 37 3.69 1.36 -8.31
N CYS A 38 4.26 0.60 -7.39
CA CYS A 38 5.64 0.83 -6.96
C CYS A 38 6.28 -0.40 -6.36
N ARG A 39 7.60 -0.49 -6.51
CA ARG A 39 8.47 -1.40 -5.78
C ARG A 39 9.05 -0.68 -4.55
N MET A 40 9.17 -1.39 -3.44
CA MET A 40 9.74 -0.87 -2.20
C MET A 40 10.53 -1.95 -1.45
N PRO A 41 11.39 -1.60 -0.48
CA PRO A 41 12.06 -2.60 0.36
C PRO A 41 11.05 -3.48 1.12
N ALA A 42 11.39 -4.74 1.37
CA ALA A 42 10.55 -5.71 2.09
C ALA A 42 10.47 -5.41 3.60
N ARG A 43 9.85 -4.29 3.97
CA ARG A 43 9.68 -3.85 5.35
C ARG A 43 8.34 -3.14 5.54
N ALA A 44 7.70 -3.32 6.70
CA ALA A 44 6.36 -2.80 6.96
C ALA A 44 6.31 -1.26 6.86
N GLU A 45 7.36 -0.58 7.32
CA GLU A 45 7.44 0.88 7.30
C GLU A 45 7.44 1.44 5.88
N ALA A 46 7.89 0.67 4.89
CA ALA A 46 7.83 1.10 3.49
C ALA A 46 6.38 1.13 2.99
N VAL A 47 5.54 0.18 3.42
CA VAL A 47 4.12 0.13 3.10
C VAL A 47 3.37 1.24 3.85
N ILE A 48 3.67 1.45 5.13
CA ILE A 48 3.10 2.54 5.93
C ILE A 48 3.44 3.90 5.30
N THR A 49 4.70 4.10 4.89
CA THR A 49 5.15 5.33 4.20
C THR A 49 4.45 5.52 2.86
N LEU A 50 4.20 4.44 2.10
CA LEU A 50 3.41 4.52 0.87
C LEU A 50 1.99 5.03 1.17
N ILE A 51 1.34 4.47 2.20
CA ILE A 51 -0.03 4.82 2.57
C ILE A 51 -0.12 6.27 3.02
N SER A 52 0.70 6.68 3.99
CA SER A 52 0.65 8.03 4.55
C SER A 52 1.01 9.11 3.53
N LYS A 53 1.96 8.82 2.63
CA LYS A 53 2.42 9.79 1.62
C LYS A 53 1.45 9.97 0.46
N TYR A 54 0.85 8.88 -0.03
CA TYR A 54 0.08 8.90 -1.28
C TYR A 54 -1.42 8.82 -1.07
N PHE A 55 -1.86 8.27 0.05
CA PHE A 55 -3.27 8.06 0.34
C PHE A 55 -3.66 8.58 1.74
N PRO A 56 -3.26 9.82 2.11
CA PRO A 56 -3.68 10.42 3.38
C PRO A 56 -5.21 10.50 3.43
N ASP A 57 -5.75 10.31 4.64
CA ASP A 57 -7.18 10.38 4.95
C ASP A 57 -8.07 9.41 4.14
N SER A 58 -7.47 8.39 3.53
CA SER A 58 -8.18 7.34 2.80
C SER A 58 -8.41 6.10 3.67
N LYS A 59 -9.41 5.28 3.30
CA LYS A 59 -9.65 3.97 3.92
C LYS A 59 -8.88 2.91 3.14
N VAL A 60 -7.73 2.49 3.66
CA VAL A 60 -6.88 1.49 3.00
C VAL A 60 -7.29 0.07 3.39
N LYS A 61 -7.27 -0.83 2.41
CA LYS A 61 -7.30 -2.29 2.61
C LYS A 61 -6.13 -2.92 1.87
N THR A 62 -5.35 -3.74 2.54
CA THR A 62 -4.21 -4.45 1.94
C THR A 62 -4.54 -5.93 1.79
N CYS A 63 -3.99 -6.57 0.76
CA CYS A 63 -3.99 -8.02 0.62
C CYS A 63 -2.62 -8.51 0.13
N TYR A 64 -2.18 -9.65 0.65
CA TYR A 64 -0.96 -10.33 0.24
C TYR A 64 -1.05 -11.82 0.54
N GLU A 65 -0.23 -12.62 -0.13
CA GLU A 65 -0.15 -14.05 0.14
C GLU A 65 0.68 -14.30 1.41
N ALA A 66 0.05 -14.87 2.43
CA ALA A 66 0.68 -15.19 3.71
C ALA A 66 1.54 -16.48 3.64
N GLY A 67 2.37 -16.61 2.60
CA GLY A 67 3.29 -17.72 2.39
C GLY A 67 4.45 -17.70 3.39
N TYR A 68 5.69 -17.61 2.91
CA TYR A 68 6.88 -17.62 3.78
C TYR A 68 6.84 -16.58 4.93
N SER A 69 6.30 -15.39 4.69
CA SER A 69 6.22 -14.31 5.68
C SER A 69 5.06 -14.45 6.69
N GLY A 70 4.14 -15.38 6.47
CA GLY A 70 2.92 -15.53 7.27
C GLY A 70 2.18 -14.22 7.49
N PHE A 71 1.66 -14.02 8.70
CA PHE A 71 0.87 -12.84 9.08
C PHE A 71 1.70 -11.67 9.63
N TRP A 72 3.03 -11.72 9.55
CA TRP A 72 3.90 -10.68 10.13
C TRP A 72 3.55 -9.29 9.59
N LEU A 73 3.47 -9.13 8.27
CA LEU A 73 3.21 -7.84 7.66
C LEU A 73 1.83 -7.30 8.05
N HIS A 74 0.79 -8.14 8.04
CA HIS A 74 -0.54 -7.73 8.49
C HIS A 74 -0.53 -7.21 9.93
N ARG A 75 0.13 -7.93 10.86
CA ARG A 75 0.22 -7.54 12.28
C ARG A 75 0.97 -6.22 12.49
N GLU A 76 1.99 -5.94 11.69
CA GLU A 76 2.68 -4.64 11.75
C GLU A 76 1.80 -3.51 11.20
N LEU A 77 1.00 -3.77 10.16
CA LEU A 77 0.09 -2.77 9.61
C LEU A 77 -1.09 -2.44 10.54
N GLU A 78 -1.61 -3.39 11.31
CA GLU A 78 -2.70 -3.15 12.27
C GLU A 78 -2.26 -2.32 13.51
N LYS A 79 -0.94 -2.18 13.74
CA LYS A 79 -0.39 -1.35 14.82
C LYS A 79 -0.17 0.11 14.41
N ALA A 80 -0.20 0.40 13.11
CA ALA A 80 0.13 1.70 12.53
C ALA A 80 -1.10 2.60 12.40
#